data_AF-A0A412QQV1-F1
#
_entry.id   AF-A0A412QQV1-F1
#
_cell.length_a   1.000
_cell.length_b   1.000
_cell.length_c   1.000
_cell.angle_alpha   90.00
_cell.angle_beta   90.00
_cell.angle_gamma   90.00
#
_symmetry.space_group_name_H-M   'P 1'
#
loop_
_entity.id
_entity.type
_entity.pdbx_description
1 polymer ?
#
loop_
_entity_poly.entity_id
_entity_poly.type
_entity_poly.pdbx_seq_one_letter_code
_entity_poly.pdbx_strand_id
1 'polypeptide(L)'
;MILGSTEKLTENLIYQHKLIEIEPDHDKLSYLYHIDVYQALVSKDAYKYLSNLQKNISQTGSLFAPLPAEYKGNVKCATSPEQPVIGYVDVATITHKSIYLPTSDELYEQQASSCSVIPASTFKNFSEAYASGFNILSLNVAYSEYRCVDCTNSGRGTKDRPSWWPTDHY
;
A
#
# COMPACT_ATOMS: atom_id res chain seq x y z
N MET A 1 3.95 8.85 6.56
CA MET A 1 4.75 8.47 7.75
C MET A 1 3.88 8.60 8.98
N ILE A 2 3.88 7.58 9.82
CA ILE A 2 3.12 7.53 11.07
C ILE A 2 4.11 7.69 12.21
N LEU A 3 3.87 8.67 13.09
CA LEU A 3 4.71 8.95 14.26
C LEU A 3 3.88 8.72 15.52
N GLY A 4 4.49 8.06 16.51
CA GLY A 4 3.93 7.89 17.84
C GLY A 4 5.00 8.01 18.91
N SER A 5 4.61 8.40 20.12
CA SER A 5 5.52 8.55 21.24
C SER A 5 4.97 7.82 22.46
N THR A 6 5.85 7.09 23.14
CA THR A 6 5.58 6.42 24.41
C THR A 6 6.14 7.20 25.60
N GLU A 7 6.67 8.42 25.40
CA GLU A 7 7.30 9.25 26.45
C GLU A 7 6.36 9.53 27.64
N LYS A 8 5.05 9.57 27.39
CA LYS A 8 4.01 9.81 28.41
C LYS A 8 3.30 8.53 28.86
N LEU A 9 3.76 7.37 28.41
CA LEU A 9 3.16 6.08 28.72
C LEU A 9 4.04 5.33 29.72
N THR A 10 3.41 4.65 30.67
CA THR A 10 4.11 3.82 31.66
C THR A 10 4.81 2.62 31.01
N GLU A 11 4.27 2.16 29.89
CA GLU A 11 4.79 1.05 29.09
C GLU A 11 5.22 1.55 27.71
N ASN A 12 6.25 0.92 27.13
CA ASN A 12 6.67 1.18 25.76
C ASN A 12 5.75 0.47 24.75
N LEU A 13 4.46 0.81 24.79
CA LEU A 13 3.41 0.20 23.98
C LEU A 13 2.50 1.28 23.40
N ILE A 14 2.39 1.30 22.07
CA ILE A 14 1.35 2.07 21.37
C ILE A 14 0.25 1.10 20.98
N TYR A 15 -0.90 1.22 21.63
CA TYR A 15 -2.02 0.30 21.45
C TYR A 15 -3.02 0.81 20.41
N GLN A 16 -3.56 -0.10 19.59
CA GLN A 16 -4.63 0.15 18.60
C GLN A 16 -4.40 1.38 17.69
N HIS A 17 -3.15 1.63 17.30
CA HIS A 17 -2.85 2.72 16.38
C HIS A 17 -3.25 2.34 14.95
N LYS A 18 -4.17 3.09 14.35
CA LYS A 18 -4.61 2.87 12.97
C LYS A 18 -3.44 3.05 12.01
N LEU A 19 -3.13 2.00 11.24
CA LEU A 19 -2.03 2.01 10.27
C LEU A 19 -2.51 2.48 8.89
N ILE A 20 -3.60 1.89 8.42
CA ILE A 20 -4.24 2.22 7.15
C ILE A 20 -5.75 2.09 7.31
N GLU A 21 -6.47 2.72 6.40
CA GLU A 21 -7.91 2.59 6.22
C GLU A 21 -8.13 2.32 4.73
N ILE A 22 -8.94 1.31 4.43
CA ILE A 22 -9.29 0.90 3.07
C ILE A 22 -10.81 0.86 3.03
N GLU A 23 -11.40 1.53 2.04
CA GLU A 23 -12.84 1.51 1.84
C GLU A 23 -13.33 0.08 1.53
N PRO A 24 -14.52 -0.32 2.01
CA PRO A 24 -15.02 -1.69 1.86
C PRO A 24 -15.18 -2.15 0.40
N ASP A 25 -15.40 -1.23 -0.54
CA ASP A 25 -15.59 -1.53 -1.98
C ASP A 25 -14.28 -1.48 -2.78
N HIS A 26 -13.13 -1.27 -2.14
CA HIS A 26 -11.87 -1.12 -2.82
C HIS A 26 -11.34 -2.47 -3.36
N ASP A 27 -10.99 -2.53 -4.65
CA ASP A 27 -10.45 -3.73 -5.34
C ASP A 27 -9.27 -4.45 -4.64
N LYS A 28 -8.54 -3.78 -3.74
CA LYS A 28 -7.42 -4.39 -2.99
C LYS A 28 -7.89 -5.51 -2.06
N LEU A 29 -9.16 -5.48 -1.67
CA LEU A 29 -9.80 -6.46 -0.78
C LEU A 29 -10.57 -7.54 -1.57
N SER A 30 -10.47 -7.54 -2.90
CA SER A 30 -11.29 -8.41 -3.76
C SER A 30 -10.96 -9.90 -3.69
N TYR A 31 -9.75 -10.29 -3.26
CA TYR A 31 -9.35 -11.69 -3.20
C TYR A 31 -8.41 -12.01 -2.03
N LEU A 32 -7.25 -11.35 -2.01
CA LEU A 32 -6.27 -11.50 -0.94
C LEU A 32 -5.52 -10.19 -0.81
N TYR A 33 -5.51 -9.62 0.38
CA TYR A 33 -4.76 -8.41 0.66
C TYR A 33 -3.50 -8.74 1.46
N HIS A 34 -2.38 -8.17 1.05
CA HIS A 34 -1.10 -8.33 1.73
C HIS A 34 -0.58 -6.97 2.18
N ILE A 35 -0.08 -6.90 3.41
CA ILE A 35 0.54 -5.68 3.96
C ILE A 35 1.81 -6.02 4.71
N ASP A 36 2.87 -5.27 4.37
CA ASP A 36 4.11 -5.21 5.12
C ASP A 36 4.15 -3.96 5.99
N VAL A 37 4.41 -4.17 7.29
CA VAL A 37 4.53 -3.11 8.28
C VAL A 37 5.96 -3.10 8.81
N TYR A 38 6.63 -1.96 8.64
CA TYR A 38 7.95 -1.71 9.19
C TYR A 38 7.83 -0.67 10.31
N GLN A 39 8.30 -1.03 11.50
CA GLN A 39 8.32 -0.16 12.66
C GLN A 39 9.77 0.12 13.06
N ALA A 40 10.15 1.39 13.12
CA ALA A 40 11.46 1.83 13.55
C ALA A 40 11.39 2.47 14.95
N LEU A 41 12.26 2.05 15.86
CA LEU A 41 12.47 2.74 17.14
C LEU A 41 13.48 3.86 16.92
N VAL A 42 13.00 5.10 16.84
CA VAL A 42 13.81 6.29 16.55
C VAL A 42 14.24 7.01 17.83
N SER A 43 15.37 7.72 17.76
CA SER A 43 15.84 8.56 18.86
C SER A 43 14.91 9.76 19.11
N LYS A 44 14.97 10.33 20.32
CA LYS A 44 14.16 11.50 20.68
C LYS A 44 14.40 12.69 19.74
N ASP A 45 15.64 12.89 19.30
CA ASP A 45 15.99 13.99 18.41
C ASP A 45 15.56 13.73 16.95
N ALA A 46 15.65 12.48 16.49
CA ALA A 46 15.06 12.08 15.20
C ALA A 46 13.54 12.26 15.20
N TYR A 47 12.85 11.88 16.28
CA TYR A 47 11.41 12.11 16.42
C TYR A 47 11.05 13.60 16.34
N LYS A 48 11.79 14.48 17.02
CA LYS A 48 11.58 15.94 16.93
C LYS A 48 11.76 16.44 15.50
N TYR A 49 12.82 15.99 14.82
CA TYR A 49 13.09 16.36 13.42
C TYR A 49 11.94 15.93 12.51
N LEU A 50 11.51 14.66 12.58
CA LEU A 50 10.43 14.10 11.77
C LEU A 50 9.07 14.76 12.07
N SER A 51 8.79 15.07 13.35
CA SER A 51 7.56 15.76 13.76
C SER A 51 7.52 17.19 13.22
N ASN A 52 8.64 17.92 13.28
CA ASN A 52 8.74 19.26 12.71
C ASN A 52 8.56 19.23 11.18
N LEU A 53 9.18 18.26 10.49
CA LEU A 53 9.01 18.07 9.06
C LEU A 53 7.54 17.80 8.70
N GLN A 54 6.86 16.90 9.42
CA GLN A 54 5.46 16.58 9.17
C GLN A 54 4.54 17.80 9.37
N LYS A 55 4.79 18.62 10.40
CA LYS A 55 4.04 19.87 10.64
C LYS A 55 4.25 20.89 9.53
N ASN A 56 5.48 21.07 9.05
CA ASN A 56 5.77 21.99 7.96
C ASN A 56 5.05 21.55 6.68
N ILE A 57 5.04 20.26 6.35
CA ILE A 57 4.34 19.74 5.17
C ILE A 57 2.82 19.97 5.29
N SER A 58 2.21 19.75 6.46
CA SER A 58 0.77 19.91 6.64
C SER A 58 0.30 21.36 6.73
N GLN A 59 1.17 22.27 7.17
CA GLN A 59 0.88 23.72 7.28
C GLN A 59 1.18 24.50 6.00
N THR A 60 1.99 23.94 5.10
CA THR A 60 2.29 24.55 3.79
C THR A 60 1.05 24.49 2.89
N GLY A 61 0.46 25.65 2.60
CA GLY A 61 -0.73 25.74 1.73
C GLY A 61 -1.70 26.89 2.04
N SER A 62 -1.50 27.62 3.14
CA SER A 62 -2.28 28.80 3.49
C SER A 62 -1.44 30.08 3.38
N LEU A 63 -2.04 31.20 2.96
CA LEU A 63 -1.42 32.53 2.93
C LEU A 63 -0.91 32.97 4.32
N PHE A 64 -1.46 32.38 5.38
CA PHE A 64 -1.11 32.64 6.78
C PHE A 64 -0.39 31.45 7.44
N ALA A 65 0.21 30.56 6.64
CA ALA A 65 1.01 29.48 7.19
C ALA A 65 2.17 30.05 8.02
N PRO A 66 2.43 29.53 9.24
CA PRO A 66 3.60 29.92 10.00
C PRO A 66 4.87 29.67 9.18
N LEU A 67 5.85 30.56 9.31
CA LEU A 67 7.16 30.34 8.71
C LEU A 67 7.72 28.99 9.19
N PRO A 68 8.19 28.11 8.28
CA PRO A 68 8.74 26.82 8.68
C PRO A 68 9.85 27.02 9.71
N ALA A 69 9.78 26.30 10.82
CA ALA A 69 10.87 26.28 11.79
C ALA A 69 12.15 25.74 11.11
N GLU A 70 13.29 26.36 11.41
CA GLU A 70 14.59 26.05 10.79
C GLU A 70 14.94 24.56 10.93
N TYR A 71 15.28 23.92 9.81
CA TYR A 71 15.62 22.50 9.71
C TYR A 71 17.03 22.23 10.25
N LYS A 72 17.22 22.26 11.58
CA LYS A 72 18.49 21.82 12.16
C LYS A 72 18.54 20.29 12.23
N GLY A 73 19.03 19.71 11.14
CA GLY A 73 19.44 18.31 11.08
C GLY A 73 20.79 18.06 11.77
N ASN A 74 21.31 16.84 11.65
CA ASN A 74 22.67 16.48 12.08
C ASN A 74 23.64 16.28 10.91
N VAL A 75 23.21 16.57 9.68
CA VAL A 75 24.04 16.51 8.47
C VAL A 75 24.64 17.88 8.17
N LYS A 76 25.92 17.90 7.79
CA LYS A 76 26.65 19.13 7.43
C LYS A 76 27.43 18.95 6.13
N CYS A 77 27.55 20.04 5.37
CA CYS A 77 28.40 20.06 4.18
C CYS A 77 29.87 20.11 4.61
N ALA A 78 30.68 19.16 4.13
CA ALA A 78 32.10 19.08 4.48
C ALA A 78 32.95 20.18 3.83
N THR A 79 32.54 20.67 2.64
CA THR A 79 33.26 21.69 1.88
C THR A 79 32.83 23.12 2.21
N SER A 80 31.57 23.31 2.63
CA SER A 80 31.02 24.63 2.97
C SER A 80 30.08 24.54 4.18
N PRO A 81 30.60 24.62 5.43
CA PRO A 81 29.80 24.47 6.65
C PRO A 81 28.67 25.49 6.82
N GLU A 82 28.82 26.69 6.23
CA GLU A 82 27.81 27.76 6.25
C GLU A 82 26.63 27.49 5.31
N GLN A 83 26.77 26.52 4.40
CA GLN A 83 25.68 26.17 3.50
C GLN A 83 24.66 25.32 4.25
N PRO A 84 23.37 25.74 4.29
CA PRO A 84 22.34 24.96 4.94
C PRO A 84 22.13 23.63 4.18
N VAL A 85 22.03 22.54 4.93
CA VAL A 85 21.73 21.19 4.40
C VAL A 85 20.51 20.65 5.10
N ILE A 86 19.63 20.00 4.35
CA ILE A 86 18.43 19.34 4.87
C ILE A 86 18.75 17.84 5.00
N GLY A 87 18.47 17.28 6.16
CA GLY A 87 18.61 15.85 6.40
C GLY A 87 18.89 15.51 7.86
N TYR A 88 18.45 14.33 8.27
CA TYR A 88 18.76 13.77 9.58
C TYR A 88 19.12 12.31 9.41
N VAL A 89 20.21 11.90 10.04
CA VAL A 89 20.68 10.51 10.07
C VAL A 89 20.47 9.97 11.47
N ASP A 90 19.70 8.90 11.59
CA ASP A 90 19.46 8.18 12.84
C ASP A 90 19.84 6.71 12.65
N VAL A 91 20.18 6.03 13.74
CA VAL A 91 20.37 4.58 13.76
C VAL A 91 19.25 3.99 14.60
N ALA A 92 18.40 3.17 13.96
CA ALA A 92 17.20 2.64 14.57
C ALA A 92 17.10 1.13 14.35
N THR A 93 16.55 0.42 15.34
CA THR A 93 16.14 -0.98 15.16
C THR A 93 14.82 -1.01 14.42
N ILE A 94 14.74 -1.85 13.39
CA ILE A 94 13.52 -2.06 12.60
C ILE A 94 12.93 -3.42 12.96
N THR A 95 11.65 -3.43 13.31
CA THR A 95 10.84 -4.64 13.40
C THR A 95 9.93 -4.69 12.17
N HIS A 96 9.85 -5.85 11.53
CA HIS A 96 8.99 -6.09 10.38
C HIS A 96 7.92 -7.11 10.74
N LYS A 97 6.69 -6.86 10.28
CA LYS A 97 5.59 -7.82 10.33
C LYS A 97 4.88 -7.80 8.98
N SER A 98 4.60 -9.00 8.49
CA SER A 98 3.91 -9.24 7.23
C SER A 98 2.62 -10.03 7.52
N ILE A 99 1.49 -9.61 6.97
CA ILE A 99 0.21 -10.32 7.15
C ILE A 99 -0.53 -10.43 5.81
N TYR A 100 -1.21 -11.56 5.67
CA TYR A 100 -2.21 -11.78 4.63
C TYR A 100 -3.59 -11.66 5.26
N LEU A 101 -4.46 -10.92 4.60
CA LEU A 101 -5.85 -10.71 4.94
C LEU A 101 -6.67 -11.34 3.82
N PRO A 102 -7.15 -12.58 3.98
CA PRO A 102 -8.04 -13.19 2.99
C PRO A 102 -9.34 -12.38 2.92
N THR A 103 -9.97 -12.39 1.75
CA THR A 103 -11.34 -11.90 1.63
C THR A 103 -12.23 -12.83 2.44
N SER A 104 -12.58 -12.44 3.68
CA SER A 104 -13.77 -13.00 4.31
C SER A 104 -14.98 -12.35 3.67
N ASP A 105 -16.10 -13.07 3.64
CA ASP A 105 -17.39 -12.57 3.11
C ASP A 105 -17.88 -11.28 3.82
N GLU A 106 -17.19 -10.84 4.89
CA GLU A 106 -17.55 -9.67 5.71
C GLU A 106 -16.72 -8.40 5.40
N LEU A 107 -15.59 -8.49 4.68
CA LEU A 107 -14.68 -7.34 4.49
C LEU A 107 -14.85 -6.59 3.17
N TYR A 108 -15.40 -7.25 2.14
CA TYR A 108 -15.55 -6.68 0.81
C TYR A 108 -17.02 -6.72 0.39
N GLU A 109 -17.63 -5.55 0.28
CA GLU A 109 -18.95 -5.45 -0.35
C GLU A 109 -18.73 -5.45 -1.87
N GLN A 110 -18.93 -6.63 -2.48
CA GLN A 110 -18.73 -6.80 -3.91
C GLN A 110 -19.61 -5.80 -4.66
N GLN A 111 -18.99 -4.81 -5.30
CA GLN A 111 -19.67 -4.05 -6.36
C GLN A 111 -20.19 -5.09 -7.35
N ALA A 112 -21.51 -5.11 -7.54
CA ALA A 112 -22.21 -6.10 -8.36
C ALA A 112 -21.71 -6.07 -9.81
N SER A 113 -20.57 -6.71 -10.04
CA SER A 113 -19.95 -6.89 -11.34
C SER A 113 -19.99 -8.38 -11.61
N SER A 114 -21.13 -8.86 -12.09
CA SER A 114 -21.26 -10.26 -12.46
C SER A 114 -20.33 -10.55 -13.63
N CYS A 115 -19.41 -11.48 -13.45
CA CYS A 115 -18.63 -12.07 -14.52
C CYS A 115 -19.36 -13.31 -14.99
N SER A 116 -19.67 -13.40 -16.28
CA SER A 116 -20.33 -14.56 -16.85
C SER A 116 -19.29 -15.64 -17.08
N VAL A 117 -19.60 -16.88 -16.68
CA VAL A 117 -18.79 -18.04 -17.03
C VAL A 117 -19.46 -18.76 -18.20
N ILE A 118 -18.82 -18.72 -19.36
CA ILE A 118 -19.32 -19.34 -20.59
C ILE A 118 -18.52 -20.61 -20.89
N PRO A 119 -19.16 -21.76 -21.15
CA PRO A 119 -18.47 -22.98 -21.56
C PRO A 119 -17.59 -22.76 -22.79
N ALA A 120 -16.42 -23.40 -22.84
CA ALA A 120 -15.53 -23.29 -24.01
C ALA A 120 -16.19 -23.79 -25.32
N SER A 121 -17.16 -24.70 -25.22
CA SER A 121 -17.94 -25.23 -26.35
C SER A 121 -18.86 -24.22 -27.02
N THR A 122 -19.10 -23.06 -26.41
CA THR A 122 -19.94 -21.99 -27.00
C THR A 122 -19.30 -21.34 -28.22
N PHE A 123 -17.96 -21.35 -28.30
CA PHE A 123 -17.21 -20.78 -29.42
C PHE A 123 -16.48 -21.87 -30.20
N LYS A 124 -16.30 -21.69 -31.52
CA LYS A 124 -15.56 -22.65 -32.36
C LYS A 124 -14.08 -22.72 -32.02
N ASN A 125 -13.51 -21.59 -31.59
CA ASN A 125 -12.12 -21.46 -31.18
C ASN A 125 -11.91 -20.21 -30.29
N PHE A 126 -10.72 -20.10 -29.71
CA PHE A 126 -10.34 -18.95 -28.89
C PHE A 126 -10.40 -17.61 -29.65
N SER A 127 -10.10 -17.59 -30.95
CA SER A 127 -10.15 -16.34 -31.72
C SER A 127 -11.57 -15.77 -31.80
N GLU A 128 -12.59 -16.62 -31.90
CA GLU A 128 -14.00 -16.22 -31.89
C GLU A 128 -14.42 -15.72 -30.51
N ALA A 129 -13.99 -16.40 -29.43
CA ALA A 129 -14.24 -15.98 -28.06
C ALA A 129 -13.60 -14.61 -27.78
N TYR A 130 -12.33 -14.43 -28.18
CA TYR A 130 -11.57 -13.19 -28.02
C TYR A 130 -12.19 -12.03 -28.79
N ALA A 131 -12.59 -12.25 -30.05
CA ALA A 131 -13.30 -11.25 -30.84
C ALA A 131 -14.66 -10.86 -30.24
N SER A 132 -15.27 -11.77 -29.47
CA SER A 132 -16.54 -11.53 -28.76
C SER A 132 -16.36 -10.89 -27.37
N GLY A 133 -15.14 -10.50 -26.98
CA GLY A 133 -14.86 -9.85 -25.69
C GLY A 133 -14.59 -10.80 -24.53
N PHE A 134 -14.39 -12.09 -24.80
CA PHE A 134 -14.11 -13.11 -23.79
C PHE A 134 -12.63 -13.53 -23.80
N ASN A 135 -12.12 -14.00 -22.66
CA ASN A 135 -10.77 -14.52 -22.53
C ASN A 135 -10.78 -15.80 -21.66
N ILE A 136 -9.68 -16.55 -21.69
CA ILE A 136 -9.58 -17.86 -21.04
C ILE A 136 -9.72 -17.69 -19.53
N LEU A 137 -10.77 -18.30 -18.95
CA LEU A 137 -10.91 -18.46 -17.51
C LEU A 137 -10.24 -19.77 -17.07
N SER A 138 -10.52 -20.85 -17.80
CA SER A 138 -9.90 -22.16 -17.59
C SER A 138 -9.67 -22.84 -18.94
N LEU A 139 -8.42 -23.23 -19.18
CA LEU A 139 -7.95 -23.80 -20.46
C LEU A 139 -8.85 -24.95 -20.91
N ASN A 140 -9.48 -24.80 -22.09
CA ASN A 140 -10.42 -25.74 -22.70
C ASN A 140 -11.71 -26.03 -21.91
N VAL A 141 -11.97 -25.31 -20.82
CA VAL A 141 -13.15 -25.51 -19.96
C VAL A 141 -14.12 -24.34 -20.07
N ALA A 142 -13.62 -23.13 -19.88
CA ALA A 142 -14.48 -21.95 -19.79
C ALA A 142 -13.79 -20.65 -20.19
N TYR A 143 -14.61 -19.70 -20.63
CA TYR A 143 -14.26 -18.31 -20.89
C TYR A 143 -15.05 -17.39 -19.96
N SER A 144 -14.52 -16.18 -19.74
CA SER A 144 -15.23 -15.09 -19.09
C SER A 144 -14.85 -13.75 -19.74
N GLU A 145 -15.60 -12.68 -19.49
CA GLU A 145 -15.33 -11.38 -20.09
C GLU A 145 -13.89 -10.94 -19.81
N TYR A 146 -13.25 -10.26 -20.77
CA TYR A 146 -11.83 -9.86 -20.64
C TYR A 146 -11.52 -9.14 -19.32
N ARG A 147 -12.45 -8.28 -18.86
CA ARG A 147 -12.36 -7.53 -17.60
C ARG A 147 -12.29 -8.41 -16.34
N CYS A 148 -12.73 -9.66 -16.43
CA CYS A 148 -12.87 -10.59 -15.31
C CYS A 148 -11.66 -11.51 -15.13
N VAL A 149 -10.86 -11.70 -16.19
CA VAL A 149 -9.74 -12.64 -16.17
C VAL A 149 -8.39 -11.99 -16.44
N ASP A 150 -8.36 -10.78 -17.00
CA ASP A 150 -7.12 -10.02 -17.17
C ASP A 150 -6.96 -8.97 -16.07
N CYS A 151 -6.10 -9.26 -15.09
CA CYS A 151 -5.78 -8.36 -13.99
C CYS A 151 -5.10 -7.05 -14.45
N THR A 152 -4.56 -7.01 -15.67
CA THR A 152 -3.93 -5.79 -16.23
C THR A 152 -4.96 -4.79 -16.76
N ASN A 153 -6.21 -5.21 -16.95
CA ASN A 153 -7.27 -4.39 -17.55
C ASN A 153 -7.56 -3.11 -16.74
N SER A 154 -7.48 -3.16 -15.41
CA SER A 154 -7.66 -1.98 -14.54
C SER A 154 -6.40 -1.10 -14.43
N GLY A 155 -5.29 -1.50 -15.05
CA GLY A 155 -3.97 -0.86 -14.92
C GLY A 155 -3.33 -1.01 -13.54
N ARG A 156 -3.92 -1.83 -12.65
CA ARG A 156 -3.48 -2.02 -11.26
C ARG A 156 -2.79 -3.37 -11.01
N GLY A 157 -2.95 -4.34 -11.91
CA GLY A 157 -2.36 -5.67 -11.81
C GLY A 157 -1.17 -5.89 -12.75
N THR A 158 -0.31 -6.83 -12.38
CA THR A 158 0.78 -7.34 -13.22
C THR A 158 0.70 -8.86 -13.32
N LYS A 159 1.22 -9.41 -14.43
CA LYS A 159 1.42 -10.86 -14.62
C LYS A 159 2.71 -11.37 -13.96
N ASP A 160 3.58 -10.45 -13.53
CA ASP A 160 4.81 -10.76 -12.80
C ASP A 160 4.49 -11.01 -11.33
N ARG A 161 4.17 -12.26 -10.99
CA ARG A 161 3.85 -12.65 -9.61
C ARG A 161 5.07 -12.45 -8.70
N PRO A 162 4.96 -11.68 -7.61
CA PRO A 162 6.02 -11.55 -6.62
C PRO A 162 6.35 -12.88 -5.92
N SER A 163 7.59 -13.07 -5.48
CA SER A 163 8.03 -14.31 -4.83
C SER A 163 7.36 -14.59 -3.49
N TRP A 164 6.87 -13.54 -2.82
CA TRP A 164 6.15 -13.65 -1.55
C TRP A 164 4.67 -13.97 -1.75
N TRP A 165 4.08 -13.71 -2.93
CA TRP A 165 2.67 -13.98 -3.19
C TRP A 165 2.41 -15.50 -3.17
N PRO A 166 1.54 -16.03 -2.28
CA PRO A 166 1.48 -17.47 -2.09
C PRO A 166 0.76 -18.19 -3.25
N THR A 167 0.93 -19.50 -3.36
CA THR A 167 0.47 -20.31 -4.50
C THR A 167 -0.82 -21.08 -4.23
N ASP A 168 -1.20 -21.19 -2.97
CA ASP A 168 -2.31 -21.94 -2.42
C ASP A 168 -3.29 -20.99 -1.74
N HIS A 169 -4.10 -20.33 -2.56
CA HIS A 169 -5.25 -19.53 -2.10
C HIS A 169 -6.49 -20.16 -2.71
N TYR A 170 -7.28 -20.80 -1.87
CA TYR A 170 -8.58 -21.36 -2.23
C TYR A 170 -9.61 -20.86 -1.24
#